data_AF-A0A1Y3QS11-F1
#
_entry.id   AF-A0A1Y3QS11-F1
#
_cell.length_a   1.000
_cell.length_b   1.000
_cell.length_c   1.000
_cell.angle_alpha   90.00
_cell.angle_beta   90.00
_cell.angle_gamma   90.00
#
_symmetry.space_group_name_H-M   'P 1'
#
loop_
_entity.id
_entity.type
_entity.pdbx_description
1 polymer ?
#
loop_
_entity_poly.entity_id
_entity_poly.type
_entity_poly.pdbx_seq_one_letter_code
_entity_poly.pdbx_strand_id
1 'polypeptide(L)'
;MPYALRRNASGELLADRQINIHGLEYFGVVLWPARPDEAECRQALEKAGAGDPAEWTPCELTEHEAKMANVKLRNDPSRRVFLRGGVLEAEK
;
A
#
# COMPACT_ATOMS: atom_id res chain seq x y z
N MET A 1 -6.64 -12.58 3.03
CA MET A 1 -5.81 -12.06 1.93
C MET A 1 -6.31 -10.67 1.62
N PRO A 2 -5.61 -9.61 2.05
CA PRO A 2 -6.01 -8.25 1.77
C PRO A 2 -5.62 -7.82 0.34
N TYR A 3 -6.24 -6.75 -0.13
CA TYR A 3 -5.87 -6.04 -1.35
C TYR A 3 -5.05 -4.80 -1.01
N ALA A 4 -4.10 -4.47 -1.87
CA ALA A 4 -3.36 -3.22 -1.86
C ALA A 4 -3.44 -2.56 -3.24
N LEU A 5 -3.03 -1.29 -3.33
CA LEU A 5 -2.77 -0.67 -4.63
C LEU A 5 -1.30 -0.80 -5.00
N ARG A 6 -1.04 -1.28 -6.22
CA ARG A 6 0.31 -1.40 -6.79
C ARG A 6 0.46 -0.51 -8.01
N ARG A 7 1.52 0.28 -8.06
CA ARG A 7 1.86 1.11 -9.21
C ARG A 7 2.33 0.25 -10.37
N ASN A 8 1.75 0.46 -11.55
CA ASN A 8 1.93 -0.37 -12.73
C ASN A 8 3.40 -0.37 -13.20
N ALA A 9 4.04 0.80 -13.23
CA ALA A 9 5.38 0.97 -13.77
C ALA A 9 6.50 0.44 -12.85
N SER A 10 6.38 0.66 -11.53
CA SER A 10 7.46 0.39 -10.57
C SER A 10 7.23 -0.81 -9.66
N GLY A 11 5.98 -1.27 -9.55
CA GLY A 11 5.57 -2.25 -8.54
C GLY A 11 5.44 -1.66 -7.13
N GLU A 12 5.54 -0.35 -6.95
CA GLU A 12 5.38 0.30 -5.64
C GLU A 12 4.01 -0.02 -5.03
N LEU A 13 3.96 -0.33 -3.74
CA LEU A 13 2.72 -0.45 -2.98
C LEU A 13 2.37 0.90 -2.35
N LEU A 14 1.09 1.29 -2.47
CA LEU A 14 0.60 2.52 -1.87
C LEU A 14 0.71 2.44 -0.34
N ALA A 15 1.44 3.39 0.25
CA ALA A 15 1.57 3.53 1.69
C ALA A 15 1.21 4.96 2.11
N ASP A 16 0.56 5.07 3.26
CA ASP A 16 0.12 6.35 3.82
C ASP A 16 0.05 6.28 5.36
N ARG A 17 -0.08 7.45 6.00
CA ARG A 17 -0.42 7.57 7.42
C ARG A 17 -1.88 7.15 7.65
N GLN A 18 -2.05 6.24 8.59
CA GLN A 18 -3.30 5.59 8.93
C GLN A 18 -3.46 5.56 10.45
N ILE A 19 -4.70 5.40 10.93
CA ILE A 19 -5.02 5.23 12.35
C ILE A 19 -5.49 3.79 12.53
N ASN A 20 -4.86 3.04 13.43
CA ASN A 20 -5.28 1.67 13.72
C ASN A 20 -6.51 1.64 14.64
N ILE A 21 -7.02 0.43 14.93
CA ILE A 21 -8.19 0.22 15.79
C ILE A 21 -8.03 0.75 17.24
N HIS A 22 -6.80 1.04 17.65
CA HIS A 22 -6.48 1.60 18.97
C HIS A 22 -6.33 3.12 18.96
N GLY A 23 -6.59 3.78 17.83
CA GLY A 23 -6.43 5.23 17.70
C GLY A 23 -4.98 5.69 17.56
N LEU A 24 -4.04 4.78 17.30
CA LEU A 24 -2.63 5.11 17.13
C LEU A 24 -2.30 5.31 15.65
N GLU A 25 -1.61 6.41 15.37
CA GLU A 25 -1.08 6.71 14.03
C GLU A 25 0.06 5.76 13.67
N TYR A 26 0.05 5.27 12.44
CA TYR A 26 1.14 4.51 11.85
C TYR A 26 1.26 4.80 10.35
N PHE A 27 2.43 4.59 9.79
CA PHE A 27 2.71 4.61 8.36
C PHE A 27 2.85 3.19 7.85
N GLY A 28 2.03 2.83 6.86
CA GLY A 28 1.95 1.47 6.35
C GLY A 28 1.26 1.41 5.00
N VAL A 29 1.28 0.22 4.39
CA VAL A 29 0.54 -0.06 3.16
C VAL A 29 -0.95 0.12 3.42
N VAL A 30 -1.65 0.75 2.47
CA VAL A 30 -3.12 0.86 2.50
C VAL A 30 -3.71 -0.47 2.06
N LEU A 31 -4.52 -1.08 2.94
CA LEU A 31 -5.05 -2.42 2.76
C LEU A 31 -6.57 -2.45 2.86
N TRP A 32 -7.20 -3.23 1.98
CA TRP A 32 -8.63 -3.52 2.00
C TRP A 32 -8.88 -5.01 2.23
N PRO A 33 -9.93 -5.40 2.98
CA PRO A 33 -10.27 -6.81 3.20
C PRO A 33 -10.86 -7.49 1.96
N ALA A 34 -11.37 -6.70 1.01
CA ALA A 34 -11.89 -7.15 -0.28
C ALA A 34 -11.31 -6.28 -1.39
N ARG A 35 -11.50 -6.68 -2.65
CA ARG A 35 -11.04 -5.89 -3.80
C ARG A 35 -11.71 -4.51 -3.77
N PRO A 36 -10.96 -3.40 -3.67
CA PRO A 36 -11.54 -2.07 -3.63
C PRO A 36 -12.15 -1.71 -4.98
N ASP A 37 -13.20 -0.90 -4.94
CA ASP A 37 -13.78 -0.29 -6.13
C ASP A 37 -12.98 0.96 -6.59
N GLU A 38 -13.37 1.55 -7.72
CA GLU A 38 -12.68 2.72 -8.28
C GLU A 38 -12.76 3.95 -7.37
N ALA A 39 -13.85 4.11 -6.61
CA ALA A 39 -14.04 5.26 -5.73
C ALA A 39 -13.14 5.14 -4.49
N GLU A 40 -13.07 3.95 -3.88
CA GLU A 40 -12.16 3.65 -2.78
C GLU A 40 -10.69 3.84 -3.19
N CYS A 41 -10.33 3.36 -4.39
CA CYS A 41 -8.99 3.54 -4.93
C CYS A 41 -8.65 5.03 -5.10
N ARG A 42 -9.55 5.80 -5.72
CA ARG A 42 -9.35 7.23 -5.95
C ARG A 42 -9.19 7.99 -4.63
N GLN A 43 -10.06 7.72 -3.66
CA GLN A 43 -9.99 8.37 -2.34
C GLN A 43 -8.67 8.10 -1.63
N ALA A 44 -8.17 6.86 -1.66
CA ALA A 44 -6.90 6.52 -1.04
C ALA A 44 -5.71 7.20 -1.74
N LEU A 45 -5.73 7.27 -3.07
CA LEU A 45 -4.68 7.94 -3.85
C LEU A 45 -4.68 9.46 -3.64
N GLU A 46 -5.86 10.09 -3.59
CA GLU A 46 -6.00 11.52 -3.29
C GLU A 46 -5.46 11.84 -1.89
N LYS A 47 -5.85 11.04 -0.89
CA LYS A 47 -5.38 11.19 0.49
C LYS A 47 -3.85 11.06 0.59
N ALA A 48 -3.27 10.09 -0.11
CA ALA A 48 -1.83 9.84 -0.11
C ALA A 48 -1.03 10.79 -1.03
N GLY A 49 -1.70 11.62 -1.84
CA GLY A 49 -1.05 12.45 -2.86
C GLY A 49 -0.33 11.63 -3.95
N ALA A 50 -0.84 10.44 -4.26
CA ALA A 50 -0.15 9.41 -5.05
C ALA A 50 -0.37 9.48 -6.58
N GLY A 51 -0.87 10.62 -7.09
CA GLY A 51 -0.98 10.90 -8.52
C GLY A 51 -2.18 10.28 -9.21
N ASP A 52 -2.03 9.95 -10.49
CA ASP A 52 -3.12 9.51 -11.37
C ASP A 52 -3.57 8.07 -11.05
N PRO A 53 -4.87 7.84 -10.76
CA PRO A 53 -5.43 6.49 -10.58
C PRO A 53 -5.15 5.50 -11.69
N ALA A 54 -4.97 5.94 -12.94
CA ALA A 54 -4.65 5.04 -14.06
C ALA A 54 -3.28 4.36 -13.92
N GLU A 55 -2.38 4.90 -13.09
CA GLU A 55 -1.08 4.31 -12.83
C GLU A 55 -1.11 3.19 -11.78
N TRP A 56 -2.25 2.98 -11.12
CA TRP A 56 -2.38 2.06 -10.00
C TRP A 56 -3.40 0.97 -10.28
N THR A 57 -3.09 -0.26 -9.86
CA THR A 57 -4.00 -1.40 -10.00
C THR A 57 -4.13 -2.12 -8.66
N PRO A 58 -5.36 -2.50 -8.24
CA PRO A 58 -5.54 -3.38 -7.10
C PRO A 58 -4.80 -4.71 -7.29
N CYS A 59 -4.00 -5.10 -6.31
CA CYS A 59 -3.35 -6.41 -6.26
C CYS A 59 -3.67 -7.11 -4.94
N GLU A 60 -3.90 -8.41 -5.01
CA GLU A 60 -4.04 -9.23 -3.82
C GLU A 60 -2.67 -9.50 -3.20
N LEU A 61 -2.60 -9.43 -1.87
CA LEU A 61 -1.46 -9.84 -1.08
C LEU A 61 -1.86 -11.00 -0.17
N THR A 62 -0.95 -11.94 0.02
CA THR A 62 -1.06 -12.86 1.15
C THR A 62 -0.95 -12.09 2.47
N GLU A 63 -1.50 -12.65 3.55
CA GLU A 63 -1.34 -12.07 4.91
C GLU A 63 0.14 -11.88 5.27
N HIS A 64 0.98 -12.82 4.83
CA HIS A 64 2.41 -12.76 5.05
C HIS A 64 3.05 -11.59 4.29
N GLU A 65 2.73 -11.40 3.01
CA GLU A 65 3.24 -10.26 2.22
C GLU A 65 2.80 -8.92 2.79
N ALA A 66 1.51 -8.78 3.14
CA ALA A 66 0.99 -7.56 3.76
C ALA A 66 1.73 -7.21 5.06
N LYS A 67 1.97 -8.22 5.92
CA LYS A 67 2.79 -8.05 7.13
C LYS A 67 4.23 -7.66 6.79
N MET A 68 4.87 -8.36 5.85
CA MET A 68 6.27 -8.10 5.49
C MET A 68 6.48 -6.73 4.82
N ALA A 69 5.49 -6.23 4.07
CA ALA A 69 5.52 -4.90 3.50
C ALA A 69 5.55 -3.84 4.62
N ASN A 70 4.69 -3.96 5.63
CA ASN A 70 4.70 -3.04 6.78
C ASN A 70 5.98 -3.15 7.63
N VAL A 71 6.53 -4.36 7.81
CA VAL A 71 7.83 -4.56 8.46
C VAL A 71 8.95 -3.83 7.71
N LYS A 72 8.92 -3.85 6.37
CA LYS A 72 9.90 -3.16 5.51
C LYS A 72 9.75 -1.64 5.53
N LEU A 73 8.52 -1.13 5.61
CA LEU A 73 8.23 0.31 5.79
C LEU A 73 8.69 0.84 7.15
N ARG A 74 8.76 0.00 8.19
CA ARG A 74 9.27 0.36 9.53
C ARG A 74 8.61 1.60 10.14
N ASN A 75 7.34 1.88 9.82
CA ASN A 75 6.64 3.09 10.26
C ASN A 75 7.34 4.39 9.83
N ASP A 76 8.16 4.36 8.76
CA ASP A 76 9.00 5.47 8.30
C ASP A 76 8.45 6.01 6.96
N PRO A 77 7.90 7.24 6.93
CA PRO A 77 7.30 7.82 5.73
C PRO A 77 8.31 8.15 4.62
N SER A 78 9.62 8.08 4.91
CA SER A 78 10.65 8.18 3.87
C SER A 78 10.86 6.85 3.13
N ARG A 79 10.28 5.74 3.60
CA ARG A 79 10.45 4.43 2.98
C ARG A 79 9.32 4.10 2.03
N ARG A 80 9.68 3.40 0.97
CA ARG A 80 8.76 2.88 -0.04
C ARG A 80 8.98 1.38 -0.17
N VAL A 81 7.90 0.65 -0.45
CA VAL A 81 7.96 -0.81 -0.65
C VAL A 81 7.47 -1.14 -2.05
N PHE A 82 8.11 -2.10 -2.68
CA PHE A 82 7.84 -2.52 -4.05
C PHE A 82 7.61 -4.02 -4.10
N LEU A 83 6.56 -4.44 -4.81
CA LEU A 83 6.30 -5.83 -5.16
C LEU A 83 6.67 -6.06 -6.63
N ARG A 84 7.84 -6.68 -6.84
CA ARG A 84 8.43 -6.92 -8.16
C ARG A 84 8.72 -8.42 -8.31
N GLY A 85 8.14 -9.08 -9.30
CA GLY A 85 8.36 -10.51 -9.54
C GLY A 85 8.03 -11.41 -8.34
N GLY A 86 7.06 -11.04 -7.50
CA GLY A 86 6.70 -11.78 -6.28
C GLY A 86 7.61 -11.53 -5.08
N VAL A 87 8.56 -10.59 -5.17
CA VAL A 87 9.48 -10.24 -4.08
C VAL A 87 9.15 -8.84 -3.57
N LEU A 88 9.12 -8.70 -2.24
CA LEU A 88 8.99 -7.41 -1.57
C LEU A 88 10.36 -6.78 -1.32
N GLU A 89 10.58 -5.61 -1.89
CA GLU A 89 11.77 -4.79 -1.75
C GLU A 89 11.42 -3.47 -1.04
N ALA A 90 12.41 -2.84 -0.42
CA ALA A 90 12.22 -1.58 0.30
C ALA A 90 13.35 -0.62 -0.02
N GLU A 91 12.99 0.62 -0.33
CA GLU A 91 13.93 1.69 -0.67
C GLU A 91 13.62 2.92 0.21
N LYS A 92 14.58 3.85 0.28
CA LYS A 92 14.43 5.17 0.89
C LYS A 92 14.48 6.23 -0.19
#